data_AF-A0A8T4VXY9-F1
#
_entry.id   AF-A0A8T4VXY9-F1
#
_cell.length_a   1.000
_cell.length_b   1.000
_cell.length_c   1.000
_cell.angle_alpha   90.00
_cell.angle_beta   90.00
_cell.angle_gamma   90.00
#
_symmetry.space_group_name_H-M   'P 1'
#
loop_
_entity.id
_entity.type
_entity.pdbx_description
1 polymer ?
#
loop_
_entity_poly.entity_id
_entity_poly.type
_entity_poly.pdbx_seq_one_letter_code
_entity_poly.pdbx_strand_id
1 'polypeptide(L)'
;MAHVAQWKYKEVEELASLLKQHPVIGIANVGSIPAPQMQQMRQNLRENMTIRSSKNTLIFRSIDAAEKDVDGLKNLKEIIEGQSAIIATDINPFKLQSRMKKTRTKAPAKGGEIAPEDIKVQAGDTPFKPG
;
A
#
# COMPACT_ATOMS: atom_id res chain seq x y z
N MET A 1 -29.58 4.24 16.90
CA MET A 1 -28.66 4.50 15.76
C MET A 1 -27.25 4.21 16.22
N ALA A 2 -26.45 3.46 15.47
CA ALA A 2 -25.08 3.15 15.87
C ALA A 2 -24.26 4.44 16.00
N HIS A 3 -23.66 4.68 17.18
CA HIS A 3 -22.77 5.83 17.39
C HIS A 3 -21.47 5.58 16.61
N VAL A 4 -21.38 6.13 15.40
CA VAL A 4 -20.19 6.04 14.56
C VAL A 4 -19.25 7.19 14.93
N ALA A 5 -18.00 6.86 15.26
CA ALA A 5 -17.00 7.84 15.62
C ALA A 5 -16.71 8.83 14.47
N GLN A 6 -16.59 10.11 14.80
CA GLN A 6 -16.42 11.20 13.82
C GLN A 6 -15.23 11.01 12.88
N TRP A 7 -14.12 10.45 13.39
CA TRP A 7 -12.91 10.22 12.61
C TRP A 7 -13.14 9.29 11.41
N LYS A 8 -14.12 8.36 11.49
CA LYS A 8 -14.43 7.45 10.36
C LYS A 8 -15.06 8.20 9.19
N TYR A 9 -15.92 9.17 9.47
CA TYR A 9 -16.52 10.00 8.42
C TYR A 9 -15.45 10.86 7.75
N LYS A 10 -14.60 11.50 8.56
CA LYS A 10 -13.48 12.30 8.05
C LYS A 10 -12.51 11.48 7.20
N GLU A 11 -12.15 10.27 7.64
CA GLU A 11 -11.27 9.39 6.87
C GLU A 11 -11.88 9.01 5.51
N VAL A 12 -13.18 8.69 5.46
CA VAL A 12 -13.87 8.37 4.20
C VAL A 12 -13.88 9.56 3.26
N GLU A 13 -14.11 10.77 3.79
CA GLU A 13 -14.08 12.01 3.03
C GLU A 13 -12.68 12.34 2.48
N GLU A 14 -11.63 12.20 3.31
CA GLU A 14 -10.24 12.37 2.90
C GLU A 14 -9.86 11.39 1.77
N LEU A 15 -10.23 10.11 1.91
CA LEU A 15 -9.96 9.10 0.89
C LEU A 15 -10.75 9.36 -0.40
N ALA A 16 -12.03 9.73 -0.31
CA ALA A 16 -12.84 10.05 -1.46
C ALA A 16 -12.30 11.28 -2.21
N SER A 17 -11.81 12.28 -1.48
CA SER A 17 -11.16 13.46 -2.05
C SER A 17 -9.88 13.08 -2.81
N LEU A 18 -9.04 12.23 -2.24
CA LEU A 18 -7.82 11.75 -2.90
C LEU A 18 -8.11 11.01 -4.22
N LEU A 19 -9.16 10.18 -4.24
CA LEU A 19 -9.60 9.45 -5.43
C LEU A 19 -10.13 10.38 -6.53
N LYS A 20 -10.74 11.52 -6.17
CA LYS A 20 -11.25 12.49 -7.14
C LYS A 20 -10.18 13.44 -7.68
N GLN A 21 -9.19 13.77 -6.86
CA GLN A 21 -8.18 14.77 -7.19
C GLN A 21 -7.12 14.27 -8.16
N HIS A 22 -6.79 12.98 -8.12
CA HIS A 22 -5.67 12.43 -8.90
C HIS A 22 -6.20 11.55 -10.05
N PRO A 23 -5.63 11.67 -11.26
CA PRO A 23 -6.04 10.90 -12.41
C PRO A 23 -5.59 9.44 -12.34
N VAL A 24 -4.54 9.12 -11.58
CA VAL A 24 -4.00 7.76 -11.46
C VAL A 24 -4.11 7.28 -10.02
N ILE A 25 -4.82 6.17 -9.85
CA ILE A 25 -5.04 5.51 -8.57
C ILE A 25 -4.43 4.11 -8.64
N GLY A 26 -3.64 3.76 -7.63
CA GLY A 26 -3.07 2.43 -7.44
C GLY A 26 -3.51 1.83 -6.11
N ILE A 27 -3.69 0.51 -6.10
CA ILE A 27 -3.85 -0.27 -4.87
C ILE A 27 -2.56 -1.06 -4.65
N ALA A 28 -2.02 -0.99 -3.44
CA ALA A 28 -0.86 -1.77 -3.03
C ALA A 28 -1.15 -2.55 -1.76
N ASN A 29 -0.71 -3.81 -1.73
CA ASN A 29 -0.66 -4.60 -0.51
C ASN A 29 0.62 -4.23 0.27
N VAL A 30 0.46 -3.79 1.51
CA VAL A 30 1.54 -3.36 2.40
C VAL A 30 1.76 -4.30 3.59
N GLY A 31 1.06 -5.44 3.63
CA GLY A 31 1.04 -6.30 4.81
C GLY A 31 2.37 -6.97 5.16
N SER A 32 3.22 -7.22 4.16
CA SER A 32 4.55 -7.78 4.34
C SER A 32 5.63 -6.70 4.57
N ILE A 33 5.27 -5.42 4.62
CA ILE A 33 6.24 -4.31 4.71
C ILE A 33 6.31 -3.81 6.16
N PRO A 34 7.46 -3.99 6.84
CA PRO A 34 7.69 -3.41 8.16
C PRO A 34 7.50 -1.89 8.19
N ALA A 35 7.01 -1.38 9.31
CA ALA A 35 6.74 0.05 9.49
C ALA A 35 7.93 0.98 9.16
N PRO A 36 9.20 0.68 9.55
CA PRO A 36 10.33 1.54 9.18
C PRO A 36 10.55 1.66 7.67
N GLN A 37 10.41 0.54 6.95
CA GLN A 37 10.56 0.52 5.49
C GLN A 37 9.41 1.27 4.82
N MET A 38 8.18 1.11 5.33
CA MET A 38 7.03 1.85 4.86
C MET A 38 7.21 3.37 5.05
N GLN A 39 7.75 3.79 6.20
CA GLN A 39 8.02 5.20 6.48
C GLN A 39 9.09 5.77 5.54
N GLN A 40 10.20 5.06 5.35
CA GLN A 40 11.26 5.46 4.42
C GLN A 40 10.75 5.57 2.98
N MET A 41 9.94 4.59 2.54
CA MET A 41 9.30 4.61 1.23
C MET A 41 8.38 5.84 1.08
N ARG A 42 7.56 6.15 2.11
CA ARG A 42 6.71 7.34 2.09
C ARG A 42 7.50 8.64 2.02
N GLN A 43 8.64 8.74 2.71
CA GLN A 43 9.50 9.92 2.66
C GLN A 43 10.06 10.13 1.25
N ASN A 44 10.60 9.08 0.63
CA ASN A 44 11.18 9.14 -0.71
C ASN A 44 10.15 9.49 -1.81
N LEU A 45 8.89 9.15 -1.59
CA LEU A 45 7.83 9.28 -2.60
C LEU A 45 6.90 10.48 -2.35
N ARG A 46 7.09 11.22 -1.25
CA ARG A 46 6.20 12.29 -0.78
C ARG A 46 5.98 13.42 -1.79
N GLU A 47 6.98 13.74 -2.59
CA GLU A 47 6.91 14.84 -3.58
C GLU A 47 6.02 14.51 -4.78
N ASN A 48 5.80 13.22 -5.05
CA ASN A 48 5.31 12.76 -6.34
C ASN A 48 4.05 11.90 -6.22
N MET A 49 3.75 11.38 -5.04
CA MET A 49 2.57 10.55 -4.79
C MET A 49 2.15 10.59 -3.33
N THR A 50 0.85 10.43 -3.12
CA THR A 50 0.25 10.30 -1.81
C THR A 50 -0.06 8.84 -1.54
N ILE A 51 0.52 8.28 -0.48
CA ILE A 51 0.22 6.92 -0.02
C ILE A 51 -0.58 6.99 1.28
N ARG A 52 -1.79 6.44 1.26
CA ARG A 52 -2.70 6.39 2.42
C ARG A 52 -3.16 4.96 2.67
N SER A 53 -2.84 4.41 3.83
CA SER A 53 -3.38 3.14 4.29
C SER A 53 -4.56 3.39 5.21
N SER A 54 -5.62 2.60 5.04
CA SER A 54 -6.82 2.67 5.87
C SER A 54 -7.49 1.30 5.92
N LYS A 55 -8.54 1.14 6.73
CA LYS A 55 -9.29 -0.11 6.79
C LYS A 55 -10.03 -0.33 5.47
N ASN A 56 -10.03 -1.58 4.97
CA ASN A 56 -10.70 -1.93 3.71
C ASN A 56 -12.17 -1.49 3.70
N THR A 57 -12.88 -1.59 4.82
CA THR A 57 -14.28 -1.12 4.92
C THR A 57 -14.44 0.39 4.73
N LEU A 58 -13.46 1.20 5.14
CA LEU A 58 -13.46 2.65 4.89
C LEU A 58 -13.06 2.95 3.44
N ILE A 59 -12.11 2.20 2.90
CA ILE A 59 -11.72 2.29 1.49
C ILE A 59 -12.91 1.97 0.58
N PHE A 60 -13.63 0.87 0.82
CA PHE A 60 -14.82 0.50 0.04
C PHE A 60 -15.89 1.59 0.06
N ARG A 61 -16.16 2.17 1.24
CA ARG A 61 -17.10 3.29 1.38
C ARG A 61 -16.63 4.55 0.67
N SER A 62 -15.33 4.83 0.68
CA SER A 62 -14.76 5.98 -0.05
C SER A 62 -14.85 5.80 -1.57
N ILE A 63 -14.68 4.57 -2.05
CA ILE A 63 -14.87 4.22 -3.46
C ILE A 63 -16.34 4.43 -3.86
N ASP A 64 -17.31 3.94 -3.08
CA ASP A 64 -18.74 4.17 -3.36
C ASP A 64 -19.11 5.66 -3.39
N ALA A 65 -18.49 6.45 -2.52
CA ALA A 65 -18.71 7.89 -2.46
C ALA A 65 -18.06 8.62 -3.65
N ALA A 66 -16.90 8.15 -4.12
CA ALA A 66 -16.18 8.74 -5.24
C ALA A 66 -16.74 8.32 -6.60
N GLU A 67 -17.34 7.13 -6.69
CA GLU A 67 -17.91 6.61 -7.93
C GLU A 67 -19.00 7.50 -8.53
N LYS A 68 -19.70 8.27 -7.68
CA LYS A 68 -20.71 9.23 -8.15
C LYS A 68 -20.15 10.28 -9.10
N ASP A 69 -18.86 10.58 -8.98
CA ASP A 69 -18.18 11.62 -9.76
C ASP A 69 -17.13 11.03 -10.72
N VAL A 70 -16.62 9.82 -10.44
CA VAL A 70 -15.54 9.17 -11.19
C VAL A 70 -15.92 7.73 -11.52
N ASP A 71 -16.20 7.46 -12.79
CA ASP A 71 -16.56 6.13 -13.27
C ASP A 71 -15.38 5.15 -13.22
N GLY A 72 -15.68 3.86 -13.02
CA GLY A 72 -14.71 2.77 -13.10
C GLY A 72 -14.01 2.41 -11.79
N LEU A 73 -14.26 3.13 -10.69
CA LEU A 73 -13.65 2.83 -9.39
C LEU A 73 -14.17 1.53 -8.75
N LYS A 74 -15.35 1.02 -9.15
CA LYS A 74 -15.91 -0.24 -8.63
C LYS A 74 -14.97 -1.43 -8.80
N ASN A 75 -14.29 -1.51 -9.94
CA ASN A 75 -13.39 -2.61 -10.28
C ASN A 75 -12.21 -2.70 -9.30
N LEU A 76 -11.84 -1.58 -8.66
CA LEU A 76 -10.78 -1.55 -7.66
C LEU A 76 -11.16 -2.35 -6.40
N LYS A 77 -12.45 -2.50 -6.10
CA LYS A 77 -12.91 -3.23 -4.90
C LYS A 77 -12.57 -4.71 -4.94
N GLU A 78 -12.57 -5.30 -6.13
CA GLU A 78 -12.29 -6.72 -6.34
C GLU A 78 -10.80 -7.05 -6.13
N ILE A 79 -9.92 -6.04 -6.24
CA ILE A 79 -8.47 -6.18 -6.12
C ILE A 79 -7.99 -5.95 -4.67
N ILE A 80 -8.81 -5.32 -3.83
CA ILE A 80 -8.45 -4.99 -2.45
C ILE A 80 -8.46 -6.26 -1.60
N GLU A 81 -7.27 -6.76 -1.31
CA GLU A 81 -7.05 -7.91 -0.46
C GLU A 81 -6.04 -7.61 0.65
N GLY A 82 -6.20 -8.28 1.79
CA GLY A 82 -5.29 -8.15 2.93
C GLY A 82 -5.16 -6.71 3.45
N GLN A 83 -3.92 -6.32 3.79
CA GLN A 83 -3.59 -4.98 4.26
C GLN A 83 -3.30 -4.07 3.07
N SER A 84 -4.31 -3.30 2.65
CA SER A 84 -4.23 -2.46 1.46
C SER A 84 -3.90 -1.00 1.77
N ALA A 85 -3.27 -0.34 0.80
CA ALA A 85 -3.02 1.09 0.77
C ALA A 85 -3.40 1.67 -0.60
N ILE A 86 -3.98 2.86 -0.57
CA ILE A 86 -4.27 3.65 -1.77
C ILE A 86 -3.04 4.50 -2.10
N ILE A 87 -2.68 4.52 -3.37
CA ILE A 87 -1.66 5.38 -3.94
C ILE A 87 -2.36 6.31 -4.93
N ALA A 88 -2.28 7.61 -4.69
CA ALA A 88 -2.82 8.63 -5.57
C ALA A 88 -1.65 9.45 -6.16
N THR A 89 -1.61 9.61 -7.47
CA THR A 89 -0.54 10.32 -8.17
C THR A 89 -1.01 10.90 -9.50
N ASP A 90 -0.33 11.94 -9.97
CA ASP A 90 -0.52 12.50 -11.32
C ASP A 90 0.45 11.86 -12.33
N ILE A 91 1.31 10.96 -11.86
CA ILE A 91 2.32 10.30 -12.67
C ILE A 91 1.67 9.15 -13.46
N ASN A 92 2.10 9.00 -14.72
CA ASN A 92 1.70 7.89 -15.58
C ASN A 92 1.86 6.51 -14.88
N PRO A 93 0.91 5.56 -15.04
CA PRO A 93 0.93 4.26 -14.37
C PRO A 93 2.22 3.44 -14.57
N PHE A 94 2.82 3.49 -15.76
CA PHE A 94 4.06 2.76 -16.04
C PHE A 94 5.26 3.36 -15.27
N LYS A 95 5.30 4.69 -15.16
CA LYS A 95 6.32 5.39 -14.36
C LYS A 95 6.10 5.13 -12.87
N LEU A 96 4.85 5.12 -12.40
CA LEU A 96 4.50 4.73 -11.03
C LEU A 96 5.03 3.34 -10.72
N GLN A 97 4.74 2.34 -11.56
CA GLN A 97 5.20 0.96 -11.36
C GLN A 97 6.73 0.87 -11.34
N SER A 98 7.41 1.57 -12.25
CA SER A 98 8.88 1.61 -12.27
C SER A 98 9.45 2.23 -10.99
N ARG A 99 8.88 3.34 -10.50
CA ARG A 99 9.31 4.00 -9.26
C ARG A 99 9.08 3.10 -8.04
N MET A 100 7.90 2.49 -7.94
CA MET A 100 7.57 1.56 -6.86
C MET A 100 8.53 0.37 -6.78
N LYS A 101 8.89 -0.21 -7.94
CA LYS A 101 9.88 -1.30 -8.01
C LYS A 101 11.26 -0.86 -7.52
N LYS A 102 11.69 0.38 -7.82
CA LYS A 102 12.99 0.90 -7.37
C LYS A 102 13.06 1.13 -5.86
N THR A 103 11.95 1.48 -5.23
CA THR A 103 11.87 1.66 -3.77
C THR A 103 11.74 0.36 -2.99
N ARG A 104 11.66 -0.80 -3.64
CA ARG A 104 11.56 -2.10 -2.97
C ARG A 104 12.87 -2.40 -2.25
N THR A 105 12.85 -2.36 -0.93
CA THR A 105 13.99 -2.74 -0.08
C THR A 105 13.91 -4.22 0.30
N LYS A 106 15.07 -4.85 0.46
CA LYS A 106 15.13 -6.23 0.96
C LYS A 106 14.86 -6.20 2.46
N ALA A 107 13.86 -6.96 2.90
CA ALA A 107 13.60 -7.23 4.30
C ALA A 107 14.14 -8.62 4.66
N PRO A 108 14.67 -8.83 5.88
CA PRO A 108 14.99 -10.17 6.34
C PRO A 108 13.71 -11.02 6.40
N ALA A 109 13.80 -12.27 5.96
CA ALA A 109 12.70 -13.23 6.03
C ALA A 109 12.31 -13.50 7.49
N LYS A 110 11.01 -13.63 7.76
CA LYS A 110 10.49 -14.01 9.09
C LYS A 110 9.95 -15.43 9.09
N GLY A 111 9.99 -16.06 10.26
CA GLY A 111 9.38 -17.37 10.47
C GLY A 111 7.90 -17.36 10.10
N GLY A 112 7.48 -18.32 9.27
CA GLY A 112 6.10 -18.47 8.80
C GLY A 112 5.76 -17.71 7.50
N GLU A 113 6.70 -16.97 6.92
CA GLU A 113 6.51 -16.34 5.60
C GLU A 113 6.70 -17.37 4.46
N ILE A 114 5.90 -17.21 3.40
CA ILE A 114 6.06 -17.99 2.16
C ILE A 114 7.24 -17.38 1.39
N ALA A 115 8.24 -18.20 1.09
CA ALA A 115 9.41 -17.77 0.34
C ALA A 115 9.01 -17.38 -1.10
N PRO A 116 9.32 -16.15 -1.56
CA PRO A 116 8.98 -15.71 -2.91
C PRO A 116 9.95 -16.26 -3.98
N GLU A 117 11.12 -16.72 -3.56
CA GLU A 117 12.21 -17.24 -4.39
C GLU A 117 12.96 -18.35 -3.65
N ASP A 118 13.72 -19.16 -4.39
CA ASP A 118 14.51 -20.26 -3.81
C ASP A 118 15.58 -19.73 -2.86
N ILE A 119 15.51 -20.15 -1.60
CA ILE A 119 16.50 -19.81 -0.58
C ILE A 119 17.65 -20.81 -0.66
N LYS A 120 18.86 -20.34 -0.97
CA LYS A 120 20.08 -21.15 -1.04
C LYS A 120 21.07 -20.70 0.02
N VAL A 121 21.61 -21.66 0.78
CA VAL A 121 22.71 -21.42 1.73
C VAL A 121 24.01 -21.86 1.06
N GLN A 122 24.99 -20.96 0.96
CA GLN A 122 26.30 -21.28 0.39
C GLN A 122 27.17 -22.00 1.42
N ALA A 123 27.91 -23.02 0.98
CA ALA A 123 28.90 -23.68 1.82
C ALA A 123 30.11 -22.74 2.05
N GLY A 124 30.55 -22.64 3.30
CA GLY A 124 31.68 -21.81 3.70
C GLY A 124 31.75 -21.65 5.21
N ASP A 125 32.90 -21.20 5.69
CA ASP A 125 33.11 -20.96 7.12
C ASP A 125 32.25 -19.79 7.58
N THR A 126 31.59 -19.96 8.72
CA THR A 126 30.87 -18.87 9.38
C THR A 126 31.72 -18.30 10.52
N PRO A 127 31.60 -17.00 10.85
CA PRO A 127 32.37 -16.39 11.93
C PRO A 127 31.87 -16.77 13.34
N PHE A 128 30.96 -17.73 13.45
CA PHE A 128 30.42 -18.17 14.73
C PHE A 128 31.46 -19.00 15.48
N LYS A 129 31.62 -18.69 16.78
CA LYS A 129 32.37 -19.55 17.70
C LYS A 129 31.57 -20.83 17.96
N PRO A 130 32.20 -21.91 18.43
CA PRO A 130 31.48 -23.13 18.78
C PRO A 130 30.42 -22.84 19.86
N GLY A 131 29.14 -23.09 19.54
CA GLY A 131 28.00 -22.92 20.44
C GLY A 131 27.02 -21.86 19.96
#